data_AF-L9W5H3-F1
#
_entry.id   AF-L9W5H3-F1
#
_cell.length_a   1.000
_cell.length_b   1.000
_cell.length_c   1.000
_cell.angle_alpha   90.00
_cell.angle_beta   90.00
_cell.angle_gamma   90.00
#
_symmetry.space_group_name_H-M   'P 1'
#
loop_
_entity.id
_entity.type
_entity.pdbx_description
1 polymer ?
#
loop_
_entity_poly.entity_id
_entity_poly.type
_entity_poly.pdbx_seq_one_letter_code
_entity_poly.pdbx_strand_id
1 'polypeptide(L)' 'MTDAAECKPETIKHEQDEAERDDAHLDDLEEGAGCTEIWEHLAKQRDE' A
#
# COMPACT_ATOMS: atom_id res chain seq x y z
N MET A 1 -0.40 28.14 17.71
CA MET A 1 -1.25 27.45 16.72
C MET A 1 -0.47 26.23 16.29
N THR A 2 -1.03 25.05 16.46
CA THR A 2 -0.30 23.77 16.62
C THR A 2 0.72 23.51 15.51
N ASP A 3 1.96 23.39 15.96
CA ASP A 3 3.14 22.98 15.22
C ASP A 3 2.86 21.69 14.44
N ALA A 4 2.97 21.75 13.11
CA ALA A 4 2.90 20.60 12.22
C ALA A 4 4.20 19.79 12.32
N ALA A 5 4.68 19.55 13.53
CA ALA A 5 5.82 18.70 13.80
C ALA A 5 5.46 17.28 13.40
N GLU A 6 5.89 16.95 12.19
CA GLU A 6 6.51 15.67 11.88
C GLU A 6 5.54 14.49 11.94
N CYS A 7 4.67 14.41 10.94
CA CYS A 7 4.25 13.10 10.42
C CYS A 7 5.51 12.44 9.80
N LYS A 8 6.44 12.03 10.64
CA LYS A 8 7.46 11.07 10.27
C LYS A 8 6.69 9.75 10.19
N PRO A 9 6.39 9.22 8.99
CA PRO A 9 5.85 7.88 8.92
C PRO A 9 6.88 7.01 9.63
N GLU A 10 6.51 6.40 10.75
CA GLU A 10 7.34 5.35 11.31
C GLU A 10 7.42 4.29 10.22
N THR A 11 8.62 4.10 9.68
CA THR A 11 8.87 3.07 8.67
C THR A 11 8.66 1.74 9.36
N ILE A 12 7.46 1.19 9.26
CA ILE A 12 7.18 -0.18 9.69
C ILE A 12 8.07 -1.05 8.81
N LYS A 13 9.18 -1.52 9.37
CA LYS A 13 10.05 -2.48 8.72
C LYS A 13 9.27 -3.79 8.69
N HIS A 14 8.58 -4.07 7.58
CA HIS A 14 7.98 -5.37 7.33
C HIS A 14 9.13 -6.34 7.03
N GLU A 15 9.66 -6.97 8.09
CA GLU A 15 10.67 -8.04 8.00
C GLU A 15 10.00 -9.39 7.66
N GLN A 16 9.01 -9.37 6.77
CA GLN A 16 8.30 -10.56 6.30
C GLN A 16 8.99 -11.11 5.06
N ASP A 17 9.19 -12.43 5.04
CA ASP A 17 9.76 -13.17 3.90
C ASP A 17 8.99 -12.79 2.63
N GLU A 18 9.67 -12.57 1.49
CA GLU A 18 9.06 -12.01 0.27
C GLU A 18 7.84 -12.81 -0.22
N ALA A 19 7.76 -14.09 0.13
CA ALA A 19 6.66 -15.01 -0.16
C ALA A 19 5.44 -14.89 0.78
N GLU A 20 5.58 -14.26 1.95
CA GLU A 20 4.54 -14.11 2.98
C GLU A 20 4.17 -12.63 3.22
N ARG A 21 4.59 -11.73 2.32
CA ARG A 21 4.21 -10.32 2.39
C ARG A 21 2.71 -10.17 2.12
N ASP A 22 2.02 -9.53 3.06
CA ASP A 22 0.59 -9.23 2.92
C ASP A 22 0.33 -8.32 1.70
N ASP A 23 1.31 -7.52 1.28
CA ASP A 23 1.30 -6.64 0.11
C ASP A 23 1.55 -7.31 -1.25
N ALA A 24 1.79 -8.63 -1.33
CA ALA A 24 2.10 -9.29 -2.60
C ALA A 24 1.02 -9.11 -3.69
N HIS A 25 -0.23 -8.93 -3.30
CA HIS A 25 -1.36 -8.66 -4.21
C HIS A 25 -1.36 -7.24 -4.81
N LEU A 26 -0.46 -6.37 -4.33
CA LEU A 26 -0.26 -5.00 -4.81
C LEU A 26 0.95 -4.88 -5.76
N ASP A 27 1.72 -5.95 -5.97
CA ASP A 27 2.95 -5.93 -6.80
C ASP A 27 2.65 -5.68 -8.30
N ASP A 28 1.44 -6.02 -8.75
CA ASP A 28 0.93 -5.73 -10.09
C ASP A 28 0.55 -4.25 -10.32
N LEU A 29 0.61 -3.40 -9.28
CA LEU A 29 0.27 -1.99 -9.36
C LEU A 29 1.50 -1.12 -9.67
N GLU A 30 1.28 -0.04 -10.43
CA GLU A 30 2.34 0.93 -10.72
C GLU A 30 2.75 1.69 -9.44
N GLU A 31 4.06 1.92 -9.28
CA GLU A 31 4.59 2.74 -8.19
C GLU A 31 3.97 4.15 -8.23
N GLY A 32 3.23 4.51 -7.18
CA GLY A 32 2.55 5.80 -7.10
C GLY A 32 1.07 5.76 -7.52
N ALA A 33 0.49 4.58 -7.75
CA ALA A 33 -0.96 4.42 -7.92
C ALA A 33 -1.73 5.07 -6.76
N GLY A 34 -2.74 5.86 -7.11
CA GLY A 34 -3.61 6.54 -6.14
C GLY A 34 -4.61 5.60 -5.49
N CYS A 35 -5.24 6.05 -4.40
CA CYS A 35 -6.21 5.26 -3.64
C CYS A 35 -7.36 4.71 -4.50
N THR A 36 -7.85 5.50 -5.46
CA THR A 36 -8.93 5.08 -6.37
C THR A 36 -8.47 3.96 -7.30
N GLU A 37 -7.28 4.08 -7.88
CA GLU A 37 -6.74 3.13 -8.85
C GLU A 37 -6.45 1.78 -8.20
N ILE A 38 -5.91 1.78 -6.98
CA ILE A 38 -5.74 0.57 -6.16
C ILE A 38 -7.09 -0.12 -5.96
N TRP A 39 -8.13 0.62 -5.58
CA TRP A 39 -9.45 0.05 -5.30
C TRP A 39 -10.12 -0.52 -6.55
N GLU A 40 -10.03 0.15 -7.70
CA GLU A 40 -10.57 -0.36 -8.97
C GLU A 40 -9.88 -1.67 -9.38
N HIS A 41 -8.56 -1.75 -9.21
CA HIS A 41 -7.79 -2.96 -9.52
C HIS A 41 -8.22 -4.15 -8.63
N LEU A 42 -8.34 -3.93 -7.30
CA LEU A 42 -8.79 -4.97 -6.36
C LEU A 42 -10.27 -5.34 -6.54
N ALA A 43 -11.11 -4.39 -6.95
CA ALA A 43 -12.51 -4.65 -7.24
C ALA A 43 -12.66 -5.58 -8.45
N LYS A 44 -11.86 -5.37 -9.50
CA LYS A 44 -11.86 -6.23 -10.69
C LYS A 44 -11.47 -7.68 -10.37
N GLN A 45 -10.38 -7.88 -9.62
CA GLN A 45 -9.92 -9.21 -9.21
C GLN A 45 -10.94 -9.96 -8.33
N ARG A 46 -11.86 -9.25 -7.68
CA ARG A 46 -12.92 -9.84 -6.84
C ARG A 46 -14.13 -10.30 -7.66
N ASP A 47 -14.41 -9.62 -8.77
CA ASP A 47 -15.56 -9.91 -9.64
C ASP A 47 -15.25 -10.99 -10.69
N GLU A 48 -13.95 -11.21 -10.96
CA GLU A 48 -13.42 -12.31 -11.79
C GLU A 48 -13.35 -13.65 -11.02
#